data_AF-A0A8C9PB25-F1
#
_entry.id   AF-A0A8C9PB25-F1
#
_cell.length_a   1.000
_cell.length_b   1.000
_cell.length_c   1.000
_cell.angle_alpha   90.00
_cell.angle_beta   90.00
_cell.angle_gamma   90.00
#
_symmetry.space_group_name_H-M   'P 1'
#
loop_
_entity.id
_entity.type
_entity.pdbx_description
1 polymer ?
#
loop_
_entity_poly.entity_id
_entity_poly.type
_entity_poly.pdbx_seq_one_letter_code
_entity_poly.pdbx_strand_id
1 'polypeptide(L)'
;AYGLKPLTPNSKYVKLNVGGSLHYTTLRTLTGQDTMLKAMFSGRVEVLTDAGGWVLIDRSGRHFGTILNYLRDGSVPLPESTRELGELLGEARYYLVQGLIEDCQLALQQKRENLCPLCLIPTVTSPREEQQLLASTSKPVVKLLHNRSNNKYSYTSTSDDNLLKNIELFDKLALRFHGRLLFLKDVLGDEICCWSFYGQGRKIAEVCCTSIVYATEKKQTKVEFPEARIFEETLNILIYETPREPDPALLEATGGASGGGGAGRGEDEENREHRVRRIHVRRHITHDERPHGQQIVFKD
;
A
#
# COMPACT_ATOMS: atom_id res chain seq x y z
N ALA A 1 42.97 -22.22 -8.37
CA ALA A 1 43.14 -22.28 -9.84
C ALA A 1 41.90 -22.94 -10.43
N TYR A 2 41.00 -22.16 -11.02
CA TYR A 2 39.79 -22.67 -11.67
C TYR A 2 40.20 -23.21 -13.04
N GLY A 3 40.06 -24.51 -13.25
CA GLY A 3 40.45 -25.17 -14.48
C GLY A 3 39.34 -25.05 -15.53
N LEU A 4 39.66 -24.49 -16.69
CA LEU A 4 38.79 -24.50 -17.87
C LEU A 4 38.76 -25.94 -18.42
N LYS A 5 37.67 -26.67 -18.19
CA LYS A 5 37.42 -27.98 -18.82
C LYS A 5 36.30 -27.83 -19.85
N PRO A 6 36.52 -28.22 -21.12
CA PRO A 6 35.46 -28.32 -22.10
C PRO A 6 34.37 -29.28 -21.61
N LEU A 7 33.10 -28.88 -21.72
CA LEU A 7 31.96 -29.74 -21.41
C LEU A 7 32.00 -30.95 -22.36
N THR A 8 32.16 -32.15 -21.81
CA THR A 8 32.10 -33.39 -22.58
C THR A 8 30.69 -33.57 -23.17
N PRO A 9 30.52 -33.78 -24.49
CA PRO A 9 29.21 -33.82 -25.15
C PRO A 9 28.26 -34.93 -24.71
N ASN A 10 28.71 -35.85 -23.84
CA ASN A 10 28.02 -37.11 -23.53
C ASN A 10 27.26 -37.12 -22.20
N SER A 11 27.30 -36.04 -21.41
CA SER A 11 26.48 -35.94 -20.19
C SER A 11 25.09 -35.41 -20.54
N LYS A 12 24.06 -36.29 -20.50
CA LYS A 12 22.65 -35.91 -20.64
C LYS A 12 22.21 -34.79 -19.68
N TYR A 13 22.93 -34.62 -18.57
CA TYR A 13 22.60 -33.70 -17.48
C TYR A 13 23.67 -32.64 -17.29
N VAL A 14 23.20 -31.43 -16.96
CA VAL A 14 23.99 -30.24 -16.67
C VAL A 14 23.64 -29.75 -15.27
N LYS A 15 24.67 -29.35 -14.53
CA LYS A 15 24.57 -28.78 -13.18
C LYS A 15 24.94 -27.32 -13.21
N LEU A 16 24.08 -26.47 -12.66
CA LEU A 16 24.22 -25.02 -12.67
C LEU A 16 24.15 -24.48 -11.24
N ASN A 17 25.04 -23.57 -10.91
CA ASN A 17 25.02 -22.81 -9.68
C ASN A 17 24.76 -21.34 -10.04
N VAL A 18 23.55 -20.88 -9.77
CA VAL A 18 23.04 -19.54 -10.13
C VAL A 18 22.97 -18.70 -8.87
N GLY A 19 24.04 -17.94 -8.59
CA GLY A 19 24.16 -17.10 -7.40
C GLY A 19 23.98 -17.85 -6.08
N GLY A 20 24.42 -19.10 -6.01
CA GLY A 20 24.26 -20.00 -4.85
C GLY A 20 23.08 -20.97 -4.95
N SER A 21 22.16 -20.76 -5.91
CA SER A 21 21.05 -21.70 -6.15
C SER A 21 21.48 -22.82 -7.08
N LEU A 22 21.35 -24.06 -6.59
CA LEU A 22 21.79 -25.25 -7.30
C LEU A 22 20.65 -25.83 -8.16
N HIS A 23 20.89 -25.97 -9.45
CA HIS A 23 19.92 -26.50 -10.42
C HIS A 23 20.52 -27.66 -11.22
N TYR A 24 19.67 -28.66 -11.49
CA TYR A 24 19.96 -29.74 -12.41
C TYR A 24 18.97 -29.71 -13.57
N THR A 25 19.48 -29.82 -14.79
CA THR A 25 18.65 -29.87 -16.00
C THR A 25 19.34 -30.67 -17.10
N THR A 26 18.74 -30.73 -18.28
CA THR A 26 19.33 -31.40 -19.44
C THR A 26 19.88 -30.39 -20.44
N LEU A 27 20.88 -30.80 -21.23
CA LEU A 27 21.40 -29.97 -22.31
C LEU A 27 20.30 -29.58 -23.29
N ARG A 28 19.37 -30.51 -23.57
CA ARG A 28 18.21 -30.29 -24.44
C ARG A 28 17.35 -29.11 -23.98
N THR A 29 17.13 -28.95 -22.68
CA THR A 29 16.36 -27.83 -22.12
C THR A 29 17.09 -26.51 -22.34
N LEU A 30 18.40 -26.48 -22.09
CA LEU A 30 19.21 -25.26 -22.23
C LEU A 30 19.42 -24.82 -23.68
N THR A 31 19.40 -25.76 -24.63
CA THR A 31 19.60 -25.49 -26.06
C THR A 31 18.31 -25.54 -26.89
N GLY A 32 17.15 -25.76 -26.26
CA GLY A 32 15.87 -25.99 -26.94
C GLY A 32 15.29 -24.73 -27.59
N GLN A 33 15.65 -23.55 -27.09
CA GLN A 33 15.18 -22.25 -27.57
C GLN A 33 16.37 -21.33 -27.85
N ASP A 34 16.18 -20.31 -28.70
CA ASP A 34 17.24 -19.36 -29.04
C ASP A 34 17.44 -18.31 -27.93
N THR A 35 18.32 -18.64 -26.98
CA THR A 35 18.54 -17.88 -25.73
C THR A 35 20.04 -17.70 -25.46
N MET A 36 20.38 -16.83 -24.51
CA MET A 36 21.75 -16.69 -24.02
C MET A 36 22.30 -18.03 -23.48
N LEU A 37 21.45 -18.82 -22.82
CA LEU A 37 21.81 -20.14 -22.31
C LEU A 37 22.19 -21.10 -23.44
N LYS A 38 21.46 -21.08 -24.56
CA LYS A 38 21.86 -21.87 -25.74
C LYS A 38 23.25 -21.46 -26.25
N ALA A 39 23.60 -20.17 -26.24
CA ALA A 39 24.94 -19.72 -26.63
C ALA A 39 26.04 -20.25 -25.68
N MET A 40 25.80 -20.19 -24.36
CA MET A 40 26.68 -20.75 -23.33
C MET A 40 26.90 -22.25 -23.50
N PHE A 41 25.83 -23.00 -23.74
CA PHE A 41 25.86 -24.46 -23.76
C PHE A 41 26.01 -25.08 -25.16
N SER A 42 26.17 -24.26 -26.22
CA SER A 42 26.49 -24.71 -27.58
C SER A 42 27.99 -24.70 -27.88
N GLY A 43 28.84 -24.35 -26.89
CA GLY A 43 30.29 -24.27 -27.04
C GLY A 43 30.78 -22.99 -27.74
N ARG A 44 29.91 -21.99 -27.90
CA ARG A 44 30.23 -20.71 -28.53
C ARG A 44 30.75 -19.65 -27.54
N VAL A 45 30.52 -19.85 -26.25
CA VAL A 45 30.88 -18.94 -25.18
C VAL A 45 31.59 -19.72 -24.08
N GLU A 46 32.69 -19.19 -23.57
CA GLU A 46 33.37 -19.78 -22.42
C GLU A 46 32.52 -19.66 -21.16
N VAL A 47 32.36 -20.77 -20.43
CA VAL A 47 31.56 -20.81 -19.21
C VAL A 47 32.43 -21.20 -18.03
N LEU A 48 32.35 -20.44 -16.94
CA LEU A 48 33.09 -20.71 -15.71
C LEU A 48 32.51 -21.94 -15.03
N THR A 49 33.38 -22.90 -14.70
CA THR A 49 33.02 -24.13 -14.03
C THR A 49 33.87 -24.31 -12.79
N ASP A 50 33.26 -24.70 -11.66
CA ASP A 50 34.00 -24.97 -10.42
C ASP A 50 34.69 -26.36 -10.44
N ALA A 51 35.46 -26.65 -9.38
CA ALA A 51 36.11 -27.96 -9.22
C ALA A 51 35.11 -29.12 -9.12
N GLY A 52 33.90 -28.83 -8.65
CA GLY A 52 32.78 -29.76 -8.58
C GLY A 52 32.11 -29.99 -9.91
N GLY A 53 32.45 -29.27 -10.99
CA GLY A 53 31.82 -29.35 -12.31
C GLY A 53 30.53 -28.51 -12.46
N TRP A 54 30.19 -27.66 -11.50
CA TRP A 54 29.05 -26.76 -11.56
C TRP A 54 29.35 -25.58 -12.45
N VAL A 55 28.44 -25.31 -13.38
CA VAL A 55 28.50 -24.12 -14.21
C VAL A 55 28.03 -22.92 -13.40
N LEU A 56 28.89 -21.93 -13.24
CA LEU A 56 28.65 -20.77 -12.40
C LEU A 56 27.99 -19.65 -13.21
N ILE A 57 26.86 -19.15 -12.70
CA ILE A 57 26.16 -17.97 -13.24
C ILE A 57 26.01 -16.95 -12.12
N ASP A 58 26.55 -15.76 -12.33
CA ASP A 58 26.48 -14.64 -11.38
C ASP A 58 25.15 -13.87 -11.51
N ARG A 59 24.06 -14.56 -11.19
CA ARG A 59 22.68 -14.03 -11.19
C ARG A 59 21.90 -14.57 -10.01
N SER A 60 20.76 -13.94 -9.70
CA SER A 60 19.87 -14.46 -8.67
C SER A 60 19.21 -15.77 -9.11
N GLY A 61 19.39 -16.82 -8.31
CA GLY A 61 18.75 -18.11 -8.56
C GLY A 61 17.27 -18.18 -8.21
N ARG A 62 16.70 -17.14 -7.56
CA ARG A 62 15.31 -17.14 -7.05
C ARG A 62 14.28 -17.55 -8.11
N HIS A 63 14.39 -16.98 -9.31
CA HIS A 63 13.44 -17.20 -10.41
C HIS A 63 13.99 -18.14 -11.50
N PHE A 64 15.20 -18.68 -11.32
CA PHE A 64 15.84 -19.50 -12.35
C PHE A 64 15.12 -20.83 -12.58
N GLY A 65 14.47 -21.39 -11.56
CA GLY A 65 13.58 -22.56 -11.72
C GLY A 65 12.43 -22.28 -12.69
N THR A 66 11.84 -21.09 -12.63
CA THR A 66 10.77 -20.65 -13.54
C THR A 66 11.28 -20.50 -14.97
N ILE A 67 12.49 -19.95 -15.15
CA ILE A 67 13.16 -19.89 -16.46
C ILE A 67 13.31 -21.31 -17.04
N LEU A 68 13.81 -22.27 -16.25
CA LEU A 68 13.96 -23.65 -16.71
C LEU A 68 12.64 -24.33 -17.06
N ASN A 69 11.57 -24.08 -16.29
CA ASN A 69 10.23 -24.59 -16.60
C ASN A 69 9.74 -24.04 -17.94
N TYR A 70 9.91 -22.74 -18.19
CA TYR A 70 9.54 -22.14 -19.48
C TYR A 70 10.32 -22.76 -20.65
N LEU A 71 11.62 -22.98 -20.48
CA LEU A 71 12.45 -23.62 -21.52
C LEU A 71 12.06 -25.08 -21.78
N ARG A 72 11.49 -25.77 -20.79
CA ARG A 72 11.04 -27.16 -20.91
C ARG A 72 9.66 -27.27 -21.55
N ASP A 73 8.73 -26.44 -21.10
CA ASP A 73 7.29 -26.61 -21.35
C ASP A 73 6.75 -25.57 -22.36
N GLY A 74 7.54 -24.52 -22.67
CA GLY A 74 7.17 -23.43 -23.59
C GLY A 74 6.22 -22.40 -22.99
N SER A 75 5.75 -22.61 -21.76
CA SER A 75 4.89 -21.71 -21.00
C SER A 75 5.06 -21.95 -19.51
N VAL A 76 4.70 -20.99 -18.67
CA VAL A 76 4.76 -21.10 -17.21
C VAL A 76 3.68 -20.22 -16.56
N PRO A 77 3.06 -20.64 -15.45
CA PRO A 77 2.22 -19.72 -14.67
C PRO A 77 3.09 -18.57 -14.14
N LEU A 78 2.64 -17.34 -14.39
CA LEU A 78 3.35 -16.13 -13.97
C LEU A 78 3.01 -15.76 -12.52
N PRO A 79 3.93 -15.10 -11.78
CA PRO A 79 3.67 -14.62 -10.43
C PRO A 79 2.55 -13.57 -10.39
N GLU A 80 1.78 -13.58 -9.30
CA GLU A 80 0.72 -12.58 -9.08
C GLU A 80 1.24 -11.23 -8.59
N SER A 81 2.35 -11.21 -7.84
CA SER A 81 2.88 -9.94 -7.34
C SER A 81 3.60 -9.18 -8.46
N THR A 82 3.29 -7.89 -8.62
CA THR A 82 3.96 -7.01 -9.61
C THR A 82 5.47 -6.97 -9.39
N ARG A 83 5.91 -7.07 -8.12
CA ARG A 83 7.32 -7.12 -7.75
C ARG A 83 7.99 -8.38 -8.30
N GLU A 84 7.47 -9.57 -8.00
CA GLU A 84 8.09 -10.82 -8.47
C GLU A 84 8.00 -10.96 -9.99
N LEU A 85 6.92 -10.47 -10.60
CA LEU A 85 6.80 -10.42 -12.05
C LEU A 85 7.88 -9.51 -12.67
N GLY A 86 8.19 -8.38 -12.02
CA GLY A 86 9.31 -7.52 -12.40
C GLY A 86 10.68 -8.17 -12.21
N GLU A 87 10.88 -8.90 -11.11
CA GLU A 87 12.10 -9.68 -10.85
C GLU A 87 12.30 -10.77 -11.92
N LEU A 88 11.24 -11.54 -12.23
CA LEU A 88 11.25 -12.57 -13.27
C LEU A 88 11.51 -11.99 -14.67
N LEU A 89 10.88 -10.86 -15.00
CA LEU A 89 11.13 -10.15 -16.26
C LEU A 89 12.61 -9.72 -16.39
N GLY A 90 13.23 -9.31 -15.28
CA GLY A 90 14.65 -8.98 -15.24
C GLY A 90 15.53 -10.17 -15.63
N GLU A 91 15.27 -11.35 -15.08
CA GLU A 91 15.99 -12.58 -15.45
C GLU A 91 15.67 -13.03 -16.88
N ALA A 92 14.41 -12.99 -17.30
CA ALA A 92 14.00 -13.36 -18.66
C ALA A 92 14.72 -12.51 -19.73
N ARG A 93 14.89 -11.21 -19.47
CA ARG A 93 15.69 -10.30 -20.31
C ARG A 93 17.18 -10.64 -20.30
N TYR A 94 17.74 -10.98 -19.14
CA TYR A 94 19.15 -11.36 -19.03
C TYR A 94 19.45 -12.61 -19.86
N TYR A 95 18.62 -13.65 -19.74
CA TYR A 95 18.79 -14.89 -20.49
C TYR A 95 18.25 -14.85 -21.94
N LEU A 96 17.68 -13.73 -22.36
CA LEU A 96 17.09 -13.51 -23.69
C LEU A 96 15.98 -14.52 -24.04
N VAL A 97 15.08 -14.80 -23.08
CA VAL A 97 13.94 -15.71 -23.29
C VAL A 97 12.76 -14.93 -23.86
N GLN A 98 12.75 -14.72 -25.18
CA GLN A 98 11.85 -13.75 -25.84
C GLN A 98 10.36 -13.97 -25.53
N GLY A 99 9.85 -15.21 -25.60
CA GLY A 99 8.45 -15.49 -25.29
C GLY A 99 8.08 -15.13 -23.84
N LEU A 100 8.95 -15.47 -22.88
CA LEU A 100 8.69 -15.15 -21.48
C LEU A 100 8.78 -13.65 -21.18
N ILE A 101 9.63 -12.91 -21.91
CA ILE A 101 9.70 -11.45 -21.84
C ILE A 101 8.34 -10.86 -22.25
N GLU A 102 7.79 -11.31 -23.38
CA GLU A 102 6.51 -10.86 -23.90
C GLU A 102 5.36 -11.21 -22.93
N ASP A 103 5.30 -12.44 -22.44
CA ASP A 103 4.30 -12.89 -21.47
C ASP A 103 4.32 -12.03 -20.20
N CYS A 104 5.52 -11.74 -19.65
CA CYS A 104 5.68 -10.89 -18.46
C CYS A 104 5.28 -9.44 -18.73
N GLN A 105 5.62 -8.89 -19.90
CA GLN A 105 5.25 -7.52 -20.28
C GLN A 105 3.74 -7.37 -20.44
N LEU A 106 3.09 -8.33 -21.10
CA LEU A 106 1.64 -8.38 -21.24
C LEU A 106 0.95 -8.49 -19.89
N ALA A 107 1.43 -9.35 -18.99
CA ALA A 107 0.89 -9.47 -17.65
C ALA A 107 1.05 -8.18 -16.81
N LEU A 108 2.19 -7.48 -16.94
CA LEU A 108 2.39 -6.17 -16.31
C LEU A 108 1.45 -5.11 -16.89
N GLN A 109 1.24 -5.11 -18.21
CA GLN A 109 0.33 -4.17 -18.86
C GLN A 109 -1.12 -4.44 -18.45
N GLN A 110 -1.56 -5.69 -18.44
CA GLN A 110 -2.90 -6.08 -17.97
C GLN A 110 -3.11 -5.70 -16.51
N LYS A 111 -2.12 -5.91 -15.63
CA LYS A 111 -2.22 -5.46 -14.22
C LYS A 111 -2.30 -3.92 -14.12
N ARG A 112 -1.67 -3.18 -15.02
CA ARG A 112 -1.76 -1.72 -15.10
C ARG A 112 -3.11 -1.26 -15.66
N GLU A 113 -3.68 -1.97 -16.62
CA GLU A 113 -4.98 -1.67 -17.25
C GLU A 113 -6.17 -2.13 -16.38
N ASN A 114 -5.98 -3.16 -15.55
CA ASN A 114 -6.95 -3.59 -14.53
C ASN A 114 -7.07 -2.59 -13.36
N LEU A 115 -6.27 -1.52 -13.33
CA LEU A 115 -6.60 -0.32 -12.55
C LEU A 115 -7.75 0.38 -13.28
N CYS A 116 -8.98 0.15 -12.83
CA CYS A 116 -10.19 0.75 -13.37
C CYS A 116 -9.94 2.24 -13.72
N PRO A 117 -10.04 2.66 -15.01
CA PRO A 117 -9.70 4.02 -15.43
C PRO A 117 -10.68 5.07 -14.88
N LEU A 118 -11.79 4.62 -14.28
CA LEU A 118 -12.83 5.46 -13.69
C LEU A 118 -12.62 5.59 -12.18
N CYS A 119 -12.61 6.84 -11.69
CA CYS A 119 -12.72 7.14 -10.27
C CYS A 119 -14.16 6.87 -9.81
N LEU A 120 -14.40 5.69 -9.26
CA LEU A 120 -15.69 5.30 -8.70
C LEU A 120 -15.71 5.64 -7.21
N ILE A 121 -16.70 6.44 -6.81
CA ILE A 121 -16.93 6.84 -5.42
C ILE A 121 -18.30 6.31 -5.00
N PRO A 122 -18.36 5.13 -4.36
CA PRO A 122 -19.61 4.60 -3.83
C PRO A 122 -20.22 5.55 -2.79
N THR A 123 -21.53 5.77 -2.89
CA THR A 123 -22.31 6.45 -1.86
C THR A 123 -23.00 5.41 -1.01
N VAL A 124 -22.66 5.35 0.27
CA VAL A 124 -23.20 4.41 1.25
C VAL A 124 -24.66 4.71 1.51
N THR A 125 -25.51 3.70 1.39
CA THR A 125 -26.95 3.79 1.65
C THR A 125 -27.38 3.09 2.94
N SER A 126 -26.50 2.29 3.54
CA SER A 126 -26.74 1.67 4.84
C SER A 126 -25.45 1.29 5.58
N PRO A 127 -25.47 1.17 6.92
CA PRO A 127 -24.32 0.69 7.68
C PRO A 127 -23.87 -0.73 7.29
N ARG A 128 -24.81 -1.58 6.83
CA ARG A 128 -24.49 -2.95 6.37
C ARG A 128 -23.69 -2.93 5.07
N GLU A 129 -24.07 -2.07 4.13
CA GLU A 129 -23.33 -1.87 2.88
C GLU A 129 -21.92 -1.32 3.16
N GLU A 130 -21.79 -0.37 4.09
CA GLU A 130 -20.47 0.12 4.53
C GLU A 130 -19.59 -1.04 5.03
N GLN A 131 -20.12 -1.88 5.94
CA GLN A 131 -19.36 -3.01 6.47
C GLN A 131 -18.95 -4.00 5.38
N GLN A 132 -19.82 -4.26 4.40
CA GLN A 132 -19.51 -5.12 3.26
C GLN A 132 -18.41 -4.52 2.36
N LEU A 133 -18.46 -3.22 2.09
CA LEU A 133 -17.43 -2.51 1.33
C LEU A 133 -16.08 -2.53 2.05
N LEU A 134 -16.08 -2.26 3.37
CA LEU A 134 -14.87 -2.30 4.19
C LEU A 134 -14.27 -3.72 4.32
N ALA A 135 -15.11 -4.76 4.34
CA ALA A 135 -14.65 -6.15 4.45
C ALA A 135 -14.15 -6.73 3.12
N SER A 136 -14.66 -6.23 1.99
CA SER A 136 -14.29 -6.72 0.65
C SER A 136 -13.07 -6.02 0.04
N THR A 137 -12.75 -4.81 0.49
CA THR A 137 -11.60 -4.05 0.00
C THR A 137 -10.31 -4.40 0.72
N SER A 138 -9.24 -4.66 -0.04
CA SER A 138 -7.87 -4.70 0.48
C SER A 138 -7.22 -3.31 0.56
N LYS A 139 -7.81 -2.30 -0.08
CA LYS A 139 -7.30 -0.93 -0.11
C LYS A 139 -7.66 -0.16 1.16
N PRO A 140 -6.80 0.75 1.63
CA PRO A 140 -7.19 1.70 2.66
C PRO A 140 -8.34 2.58 2.17
N VAL A 141 -9.20 3.00 3.10
CA VAL A 141 -10.46 3.66 2.78
C VAL A 141 -10.52 5.05 3.42
N VAL A 142 -10.91 6.04 2.64
CA VAL A 142 -11.28 7.38 3.12
C VAL A 142 -12.78 7.54 2.93
N LYS A 143 -13.50 7.73 4.04
CA LYS A 143 -14.94 8.00 4.04
C LYS A 143 -15.20 9.45 4.43
N LEU A 144 -15.94 10.18 3.59
CA LEU A 144 -16.52 11.47 3.96
C LEU A 144 -18.00 11.29 4.26
N LEU A 145 -18.37 11.50 5.52
CA LEU A 145 -19.75 11.72 5.91
C LEU A 145 -20.06 13.20 5.76
N HIS A 146 -21.10 13.54 5.01
CA HIS A 146 -21.64 14.90 4.94
C HIS A 146 -23.17 14.86 4.88
N ASN A 147 -23.82 15.50 5.85
CA ASN A 147 -25.26 15.55 5.96
C ASN A 147 -25.72 17.00 6.17
N ARG A 148 -26.06 17.67 5.07
CA ARG A 148 -26.52 19.07 5.07
C ARG A 148 -27.92 19.25 5.66
N SER A 149 -28.76 18.20 5.67
CA SER A 149 -30.14 18.26 6.16
C SER A 149 -30.25 18.08 7.69
N ASN A 150 -29.13 17.89 8.38
CA ASN A 150 -29.11 17.73 9.82
C ASN A 150 -29.44 19.05 10.55
N ASN A 151 -30.61 19.12 11.17
CA ASN A 151 -31.11 20.32 11.87
C ASN A 151 -30.30 20.76 13.10
N LYS A 152 -29.32 19.97 13.57
CA LYS A 152 -28.37 20.39 14.63
C LYS A 152 -27.39 21.46 14.12
N TYR A 153 -27.27 21.60 12.81
CA TYR A 153 -26.37 22.49 12.10
C TYR A 153 -26.83 23.96 12.15
N SER A 154 -25.93 24.85 12.57
CA SER A 154 -26.16 26.29 12.51
C SER A 154 -25.74 26.82 11.14
N TYR A 155 -26.72 27.06 10.28
CA TYR A 155 -26.51 27.66 8.96
C TYR A 155 -25.90 29.06 9.09
N THR A 156 -24.60 29.13 8.84
CA THR A 156 -23.83 30.37 8.74
C THR A 156 -23.07 30.31 7.42
N SER A 157 -22.85 31.45 6.76
CA SER A 157 -22.11 31.50 5.49
C SER A 157 -20.75 30.80 5.62
N THR A 158 -20.03 31.06 6.70
CA THR A 158 -18.73 30.42 6.98
C THR A 158 -18.83 28.90 7.09
N SER A 159 -19.87 28.37 7.75
CA SER A 159 -20.00 26.92 7.90
C SER A 159 -20.43 26.25 6.58
N ASP A 160 -21.26 26.92 5.78
CA ASP A 160 -21.66 26.42 4.45
C ASP A 160 -20.44 26.39 3.52
N ASP A 161 -19.62 27.44 3.52
CA ASP A 161 -18.36 27.50 2.77
C ASP A 161 -17.40 26.39 3.21
N ASN A 162 -17.28 26.15 4.52
CA ASN A 162 -16.43 25.09 5.04
C ASN A 162 -16.94 23.70 4.67
N LEU A 163 -18.26 23.47 4.65
CA LEU A 163 -18.83 22.21 4.18
C LEU A 163 -18.50 21.97 2.70
N LEU A 164 -18.64 22.99 1.86
CA LEU A 164 -18.28 22.92 0.44
C LEU A 164 -16.78 22.65 0.25
N LYS A 165 -15.90 23.29 1.02
CA LYS A 165 -14.45 23.03 0.99
C LYS A 165 -14.10 21.59 1.37
N ASN A 166 -14.80 21.00 2.36
CA ASN A 166 -14.63 19.58 2.69
C ASN A 166 -15.01 18.68 1.51
N ILE A 167 -16.13 18.95 0.83
CA ILE A 167 -16.57 18.17 -0.35
C ILE A 167 -15.57 18.32 -1.51
N GLU A 168 -15.12 19.55 -1.79
CA GLU A 168 -14.14 19.83 -2.85
C GLU A 168 -12.79 19.14 -2.57
N LEU A 169 -12.31 19.21 -1.32
CA LEU A 169 -11.08 18.52 -0.92
C LEU A 169 -11.22 17.00 -1.09
N PHE A 170 -12.37 16.42 -0.75
CA PHE A 170 -12.62 15.00 -0.93
C PHE A 170 -12.52 14.59 -2.40
N ASP A 171 -13.15 15.34 -3.30
CA ASP A 171 -13.09 15.05 -4.73
C ASP A 171 -11.66 15.22 -5.29
N LYS A 172 -10.91 16.24 -4.83
CA LYS A 172 -9.47 16.42 -5.18
C LYS A 172 -8.61 15.24 -4.72
N LEU A 173 -8.82 14.76 -3.49
CA LEU A 173 -8.09 13.61 -2.95
C LEU A 173 -8.47 12.32 -3.66
N ALA A 174 -9.76 12.13 -3.97
CA ALA A 174 -10.25 10.98 -4.72
C ALA A 174 -9.60 10.86 -6.10
N LEU A 175 -9.49 11.99 -6.81
CA LEU A 175 -8.80 12.04 -8.10
C LEU A 175 -7.28 11.81 -7.96
N ARG A 176 -6.65 12.40 -6.94
CA ARG A 176 -5.18 12.31 -6.74
C ARG A 176 -4.72 10.92 -6.33
N PHE A 177 -5.47 10.24 -5.48
CA PHE A 177 -5.14 8.92 -4.93
C PHE A 177 -6.01 7.82 -5.53
N HIS A 178 -6.60 8.07 -6.71
CA HIS A 178 -7.35 7.08 -7.46
C HIS A 178 -6.51 5.82 -7.70
N GLY A 179 -7.14 4.66 -7.59
CA GLY A 179 -6.48 3.36 -7.74
C GLY A 179 -5.72 2.88 -6.49
N ARG A 180 -5.28 3.79 -5.64
CA ARG A 180 -4.53 3.51 -4.41
C ARG A 180 -5.42 3.41 -3.17
N LEU A 181 -6.31 4.40 -3.00
CA LEU A 181 -7.28 4.46 -1.93
C LEU A 181 -8.69 4.21 -2.47
N LEU A 182 -9.56 3.66 -1.63
CA LEU A 182 -11.00 3.64 -1.87
C LEU A 182 -11.65 4.84 -1.19
N PHE A 183 -12.43 5.61 -1.94
CA PHE A 183 -13.15 6.77 -1.41
C PHE A 183 -14.64 6.46 -1.30
N LEU A 184 -15.25 6.76 -0.15
CA LEU A 184 -16.66 6.53 0.14
C LEU A 184 -17.36 7.82 0.56
N LYS A 185 -18.59 8.04 0.09
CA LYS A 185 -19.47 9.12 0.58
C LYS A 185 -20.57 8.52 1.45
N ASP A 186 -20.84 9.13 2.60
CA ASP A 186 -21.95 8.79 3.48
C ASP A 186 -22.82 10.04 3.65
N VAL A 187 -24.07 9.97 3.19
CA VAL A 187 -25.02 11.09 3.22
C VAL A 187 -26.16 10.87 4.21
N LEU A 188 -26.16 9.74 4.91
CA LEU A 188 -27.27 9.31 5.77
C LEU A 188 -26.92 9.36 7.26
N GLY A 189 -25.64 9.43 7.61
CA GLY A 189 -25.23 9.44 9.01
C GLY A 189 -25.72 10.64 9.82
N ASP A 190 -25.72 10.48 11.15
CA ASP A 190 -26.25 11.45 12.12
C ASP A 190 -25.33 12.65 12.41
N GLU A 191 -24.09 12.60 11.92
CA GLU A 191 -23.11 13.69 12.03
C GLU A 191 -23.27 14.69 10.87
N ILE A 192 -22.80 15.93 11.02
CA ILE A 192 -22.92 16.93 9.94
C ILE A 192 -21.80 16.75 8.91
N CYS A 193 -20.55 16.65 9.38
CA CYS A 193 -19.39 16.44 8.53
C CYS A 193 -18.29 15.72 9.30
N CYS A 194 -17.86 14.56 8.82
CA CYS A 194 -16.84 13.76 9.47
C CYS A 194 -16.03 12.97 8.44
N TRP A 195 -14.71 13.01 8.56
CA TRP A 195 -13.81 12.17 7.79
C TRP A 195 -13.43 10.96 8.62
N SER A 196 -13.54 9.78 8.05
CA SER A 196 -13.15 8.52 8.68
C SER A 196 -12.14 7.81 7.80
N PHE A 197 -11.08 7.32 8.42
CA PHE A 197 -9.94 6.71 7.75
C PHE A 197 -9.81 5.27 8.22
N TYR A 198 -9.74 4.33 7.27
CA TYR A 198 -9.68 2.90 7.55
C TYR A 198 -8.45 2.28 6.90
N GLY A 199 -7.81 1.37 7.62
CA GLY A 199 -6.71 0.54 7.17
C GLY A 199 -7.01 -0.90 7.55
N GLN A 200 -6.78 -1.84 6.62
CA GLN A 200 -7.01 -3.28 6.86
C GLN A 200 -8.41 -3.59 7.41
N GLY A 201 -9.44 -2.94 6.87
CA GLY A 201 -10.85 -3.11 7.29
C GLY A 201 -11.20 -2.51 8.67
N ARG A 202 -10.26 -1.86 9.36
CA ARG A 202 -10.46 -1.25 10.68
C ARG A 202 -10.37 0.27 10.60
N LYS A 203 -11.17 0.98 11.42
CA LYS A 203 -11.07 2.44 11.54
C LYS A 203 -9.79 2.80 12.30
N ILE A 204 -8.94 3.63 11.71
CA ILE A 204 -7.64 4.07 12.27
C ILE A 204 -7.74 5.49 12.84
N ALA A 205 -8.46 6.36 12.14
CA ALA A 205 -8.62 7.74 12.55
C ALA A 205 -9.97 8.30 12.13
N GLU A 206 -10.38 9.37 12.80
CA GLU A 206 -11.48 10.22 12.37
C GLU A 206 -11.17 11.68 12.65
N VAL A 207 -11.57 12.54 11.73
CA VAL A 207 -11.51 14.00 11.86
C VAL A 207 -12.95 14.51 11.86
N CYS A 208 -13.42 14.92 13.04
CA CYS A 208 -14.72 15.53 13.21
C CYS A 208 -14.63 16.99 12.79
N CYS A 209 -15.32 17.35 11.71
CA CYS A 209 -15.37 18.71 11.19
C CYS A 209 -16.45 19.56 11.85
N THR A 210 -17.00 19.12 12.98
CA THR A 210 -18.05 19.84 13.71
C THR A 210 -17.48 20.44 15.00
N SER A 211 -17.79 21.71 15.25
CA SER A 211 -17.45 22.41 16.49
C SER A 211 -18.73 22.92 17.17
N ILE A 212 -18.80 22.76 18.49
CA ILE A 212 -19.91 23.28 19.29
C ILE A 212 -19.44 24.56 19.98
N VAL A 213 -20.10 25.66 19.68
CA VAL A 213 -19.84 26.97 20.29
C VAL A 213 -21.04 27.36 21.15
N TYR A 214 -20.76 27.75 22.38
CA TYR A 214 -21.78 28.31 23.27
C TYR A 214 -21.80 29.82 23.06
N ALA A 215 -22.83 30.34 22.40
CA ALA A 215 -23.10 31.77 22.39
C ALA A 215 -23.94 32.13 23.62
N THR A 216 -23.96 33.42 23.97
CA THR A 216 -24.72 33.97 25.12
C THR A 216 -26.20 33.59 25.13
N GLU A 217 -26.78 33.33 23.94
CA GLU A 217 -28.21 33.06 23.79
C GLU A 217 -28.53 31.60 23.43
N LYS A 218 -27.67 30.89 22.69
CA LYS A 218 -27.90 29.50 22.23
C LYS A 218 -26.61 28.71 21.96
N LYS A 219 -26.71 27.38 22.07
CA LYS A 219 -25.72 26.43 21.55
C LYS A 219 -25.76 26.44 20.02
N GLN A 220 -24.62 26.69 19.38
CA GLN A 220 -24.46 26.66 17.93
C GLN A 220 -23.54 25.51 17.54
N THR A 221 -23.86 24.82 16.45
CA THR A 221 -23.00 23.79 15.85
C THR A 221 -22.49 24.31 14.52
N LYS A 222 -21.17 24.50 14.42
CA LYS A 222 -20.50 25.03 13.24
C LYS A 222 -19.73 23.93 12.52
N VAL A 223 -19.52 24.12 11.22
CA VAL A 223 -18.68 23.23 10.40
C VAL A 223 -17.33 23.92 10.18
N GLU A 224 -16.27 23.16 10.45
CA GLU A 224 -14.88 23.55 10.32
C GLU A 224 -14.25 22.87 9.09
N PHE A 225 -13.16 23.44 8.59
CA PHE A 225 -12.38 22.86 7.49
C PHE A 225 -10.91 22.68 7.91
N PRO A 226 -10.58 21.59 8.64
CA PRO A 226 -9.22 21.31 9.10
C PRO A 226 -8.37 20.65 7.98
N GLU A 227 -8.16 21.37 6.87
CA GLU A 227 -7.50 20.89 5.65
C GLU A 227 -6.20 20.11 5.91
N ALA A 228 -5.28 20.72 6.67
CA ALA A 228 -3.97 20.13 6.93
C ALA A 228 -4.08 18.77 7.66
N ARG A 229 -5.03 18.63 8.58
CA ARG A 229 -5.24 17.38 9.33
C ARG A 229 -5.88 16.30 8.48
N ILE A 230 -6.84 16.67 7.64
CA ILE A 230 -7.46 15.75 6.68
C ILE A 230 -6.38 15.20 5.75
N PHE A 231 -5.53 16.08 5.19
CA PHE A 231 -4.46 15.69 4.30
C PHE A 231 -3.42 14.79 4.96
N GLU A 232 -2.99 15.13 6.18
CA GLU A 232 -2.07 14.33 6.99
C GLU A 232 -2.61 12.91 7.22
N GLU A 233 -3.88 12.78 7.61
CA GLU A 233 -4.50 11.47 7.85
C GLU A 233 -4.69 10.67 6.56
N THR A 234 -5.01 11.32 5.42
CA THR A 234 -5.03 10.65 4.11
C THR A 234 -3.67 10.05 3.76
N LEU A 235 -2.58 10.77 4.02
CA LEU A 235 -1.23 10.25 3.78
C LEU A 235 -0.88 9.13 4.76
N ASN A 236 -1.24 9.27 6.02
CA ASN A 236 -0.95 8.28 7.07
C ASN A 236 -1.54 6.91 6.75
N ILE A 237 -2.71 6.83 6.11
CA ILE A 237 -3.31 5.52 5.79
C ILE A 237 -2.71 4.82 4.56
N LEU A 238 -1.88 5.50 3.76
CA LEU A 238 -1.21 4.88 2.61
C LEU A 238 -0.26 3.75 3.04
N ILE A 239 0.20 3.76 4.30
CA ILE A 239 1.03 2.67 4.85
C ILE A 239 0.30 1.31 4.88
N TYR A 240 -1.03 1.32 4.80
CA TYR A 240 -1.86 0.11 4.81
C TYR A 240 -2.18 -0.41 3.39
N GLU A 241 -1.55 0.12 2.33
CA GLU A 241 -1.74 -0.34 0.94
C GLU A 241 -1.22 -1.75 0.68
N THR A 242 -0.22 -2.18 1.43
CA THR A 242 0.33 -3.53 1.34
C THR A 242 -0.09 -4.31 2.58
N PRO A 243 -0.64 -5.53 2.42
CA PRO A 243 -0.68 -6.45 3.54
C PRO A 243 0.75 -6.58 4.06
N ARG A 244 0.98 -6.27 5.34
CA ARG A 244 2.19 -6.72 6.01
C ARG A 244 2.09 -8.24 6.04
N GLU A 245 2.66 -8.91 5.04
CA GLU A 245 3.06 -10.30 5.25
C GLU A 245 4.01 -10.28 6.46
N PRO A 246 3.81 -11.16 7.45
CA PRO A 246 4.73 -11.24 8.57
C PRO A 246 6.11 -11.57 8.00
N ASP A 247 7.02 -10.61 8.06
CA ASP A 247 8.39 -10.80 7.58
C ASP A 247 9.03 -11.92 8.42
N PRO A 248 9.37 -13.08 7.81
CA PRO A 248 10.00 -14.18 8.54
C PRO A 248 11.30 -13.73 9.23
N ALA A 249 11.98 -12.71 8.70
CA ALA A 249 13.20 -12.16 9.29
C ALA A 249 12.96 -11.42 10.62
N LEU A 250 11.77 -10.83 10.84
CA LEU A 250 11.40 -10.21 12.12
C LEU A 250 10.96 -11.25 13.17
N LEU A 251 10.36 -12.35 12.73
CA LEU A 251 10.03 -13.50 13.58
C LEU A 251 11.30 -14.24 14.03
N GLU A 252 12.31 -14.37 13.18
CA GLU A 252 13.61 -14.93 13.56
C GLU A 252 14.40 -13.99 14.46
N ALA A 253 14.34 -12.67 14.24
CA ALA A 253 15.01 -11.69 15.10
C ALA A 253 14.44 -11.61 16.53
N THR A 254 13.18 -12.05 16.72
CA THR A 254 12.51 -12.11 18.04
C THR A 254 12.48 -13.52 18.65
N GLY A 255 12.84 -14.54 17.88
CA GLY A 255 12.83 -15.96 18.29
C GLY A 255 14.11 -16.48 18.94
N GLY A 256 15.13 -15.64 19.14
CA GLY A 256 16.44 -16.09 19.61
C GLY A 256 16.91 -15.44 20.91
N ALA A 257 16.41 -15.90 22.07
CA ALA A 257 17.20 -16.11 23.29
C ALA A 257 16.29 -16.49 24.48
N SER A 258 16.40 -17.75 24.89
CA SER A 258 16.08 -18.19 26.23
C SER A 258 16.91 -17.41 27.27
N GLY A 259 16.27 -16.57 28.07
CA GLY A 259 16.90 -15.85 29.19
C GLY A 259 15.89 -14.98 29.94
N GLY A 260 15.60 -15.33 31.19
CA GLY A 260 14.43 -14.82 31.92
C GLY A 260 14.44 -13.35 32.33
N GLY A 261 13.24 -12.85 32.60
CA GLY A 261 12.98 -11.72 33.51
C GLY A 261 12.48 -10.44 32.84
N GLY A 262 11.20 -10.11 33.02
CA GLY A 262 10.70 -8.75 32.79
C GLY A 262 9.25 -8.69 32.30
N ALA A 263 8.30 -8.75 33.24
CA ALA A 263 6.89 -8.46 32.99
C ALA A 263 6.68 -6.97 32.64
N GLY A 264 5.74 -6.68 31.74
CA GLY A 264 4.97 -5.43 31.76
C GLY A 264 5.27 -4.33 30.73
N ARG A 265 5.67 -4.66 29.48
CA ARG A 265 5.84 -3.61 28.44
C ARG A 265 5.18 -3.88 27.07
N GLY A 266 4.68 -5.09 26.81
CA GLY A 266 4.12 -5.46 25.49
C GLY A 266 2.64 -5.11 25.29
N GLU A 267 1.82 -5.17 26.34
CA GLU A 267 0.36 -5.01 26.21
C GLU A 267 -0.05 -3.55 25.93
N ASP A 268 0.72 -2.57 26.41
CA ASP A 268 0.40 -1.13 26.24
C ASP A 268 0.77 -0.57 24.86
N GLU A 269 1.78 -1.11 24.17
CA GLU A 269 2.16 -0.68 22.81
C GLU A 269 1.23 -1.29 21.76
N GLU A 270 0.90 -2.58 21.89
CA GLU A 270 -0.03 -3.25 21.00
C GLU A 270 -1.45 -2.64 21.13
N ASN A 271 -1.87 -2.27 22.35
CA ASN A 271 -3.14 -1.58 22.58
C ASN A 271 -3.14 -0.11 22.09
N ARG A 272 -1.97 0.53 21.94
CA ARG A 272 -1.84 1.87 21.33
C ARG A 272 -2.00 1.84 19.81
N GLU A 273 -1.46 0.83 19.13
CA GLU A 273 -1.63 0.67 17.67
C GLU A 273 -3.09 0.44 17.26
N HIS A 274 -3.90 -0.14 18.15
CA HIS A 274 -5.32 -0.43 17.88
C HIS A 274 -6.29 0.72 18.21
N ARG A 275 -5.82 1.84 18.77
CA ARG A 275 -6.70 2.95 19.16
C ARG A 275 -7.03 3.87 17.99
N VAL A 276 -8.33 4.08 17.77
CA VAL A 276 -8.83 5.09 16.82
C VAL A 276 -8.38 6.49 17.26
N ARG A 277 -7.61 7.16 16.40
CA ARG A 277 -7.19 8.56 16.62
C ARG A 277 -8.36 9.48 16.32
N ARG A 278 -8.96 10.08 17.36
CA ARG A 278 -10.06 11.04 17.22
C ARG A 278 -9.56 12.47 17.25
N ILE A 279 -9.65 13.16 16.12
CA ILE A 279 -9.19 14.54 15.96
C ILE A 279 -10.42 15.46 15.99
N HIS A 280 -10.48 16.32 17.00
CA HIS A 280 -11.49 17.37 17.11
C HIS A 280 -10.84 18.71 16.80
N VAL A 281 -11.50 19.54 15.99
CA VAL A 281 -11.04 20.91 15.74
C VAL A 281 -11.14 21.70 17.06
N ARG A 282 -10.05 22.39 17.43
CA ARG A 282 -9.90 23.07 18.73
C ARG A 282 -11.09 24.01 19.00
N ARG A 283 -11.66 23.94 20.22
CA ARG A 283 -12.65 24.90 20.71
C ARG A 283 -11.97 26.27 20.82
N HIS A 284 -12.30 27.22 19.95
CA HIS A 284 -12.05 28.63 20.23
C HIS A 284 -13.06 29.07 21.30
N ILE A 285 -12.63 29.08 22.56
CA ILE A 285 -13.29 29.89 23.59
C ILE A 285 -12.81 31.32 23.31
N THR A 286 -13.64 32.12 22.65
CA THR A 286 -13.43 33.56 22.59
C THR A 286 -13.71 34.10 23.99
N HIS A 287 -12.67 34.30 24.80
CA HIS A 287 -12.78 35.21 25.93
C HIS A 287 -12.98 36.61 25.33
N ASP A 288 -14.15 37.16 25.63
CA ASP A 288 -14.58 38.52 25.30
C ASP A 288 -13.60 39.51 25.96
N GLU A 289 -12.62 40.03 25.21
CA GLU A 289 -11.81 41.16 25.65
C GLU A 289 -12.68 42.43 25.60
N ARG A 290 -13.37 42.70 26.71
CA ARG A 290 -13.98 44.01 26.93
C ARG A 290 -12.87 45.07 26.97
N PRO A 291 -12.95 46.15 26.18
CA PRO A 291 -12.02 47.26 26.34
C PRO A 291 -12.28 47.92 27.71
N HIS A 292 -11.23 48.02 28.52
CA HIS A 292 -11.23 48.81 29.74
C HIS A 292 -11.49 50.29 29.40
N GLY A 293 -12.74 50.72 29.54
CA GLY A 293 -13.10 52.13 29.54
C GLY A 293 -12.53 52.80 30.79
N GLN A 294 -11.52 53.67 30.59
CA GLN A 294 -11.06 54.62 31.60
C GLN A 294 -12.22 55.50 32.06
N GLN A 295 -12.59 55.38 33.32
CA GLN A 295 -13.49 56.31 33.98
C GLN A 295 -12.67 57.54 34.40
N ILE A 296 -12.74 58.61 33.59
CA ILE A 296 -12.22 59.92 33.95
C ILE A 296 -13.20 60.55 34.95
N VAL A 297 -12.76 60.66 36.20
CA VAL A 297 -13.45 61.39 37.26
C VAL A 297 -13.29 62.88 36.98
N PHE A 298 -14.38 63.56 36.61
CA PHE A 298 -14.48 65.01 36.80
C PHE A 298 -15.03 65.28 38.20
N LYS A 299 -14.30 66.12 38.92
CA LYS A 299 -14.58 66.57 40.27
C LYS A 299 -15.13 67.98 40.16
N ASP A 300 -16.38 68.18 40.58
CA ASP A 300 -16.92 69.39 41.19
C ASP A 300 -18.17 69.00 41.99
#